data_AF-A0A0U1L2I0-F1
#
_entry.id   AF-A0A0U1L2I0-F1
#
_cell.length_a   1.000
_cell.length_b   1.000
_cell.length_c   1.000
_cell.angle_alpha   90.00
_cell.angle_beta   90.00
_cell.angle_gamma   90.00
#
_symmetry.space_group_name_H-M   'P 1'
#
loop_
_entity.id
_entity.type
_entity.pdbx_description
1 polymer ?
#
loop_
_entity_poly.entity_id
_entity_poly.type
_entity_poly.pdbx_seq_one_letter_code
_entity_poly.pdbx_strand_id
1 'polypeptide(L)' 'MEKIERLTEQLPVLCSVVMLETFSTALGIEGELGQLSKKEVVEATQLAVKKYSCDSWNFLR' A
#
# COMPACT_ATOMS: atom_id res chain seq x y z
N MET A 1 21.45 12.76 -14.79
CA MET A 1 20.09 12.96 -14.24
C MET A 1 19.23 11.71 -14.38
N GLU A 2 19.13 11.09 -15.57
CA GLU A 2 18.34 9.85 -15.78
C GLU A 2 18.55 8.69 -14.78
N LYS A 3 19.77 8.51 -14.25
CA LYS A 3 20.06 7.44 -13.27
C LYS A 3 19.43 7.71 -11.90
N ILE A 4 19.32 8.98 -11.51
CA ILE A 4 18.74 9.40 -10.22
C ILE A 4 17.21 9.33 -10.27
N GLU A 5 16.60 9.71 -11.40
CA GLU A 5 15.15 9.60 -11.62
C GLU A 5 14.69 8.14 -11.57
N ARG A 6 15.39 7.22 -12.26
CA ARG A 6 15.10 5.78 -12.18
C ARG A 6 15.26 5.19 -10.78
N LEU A 7 16.26 5.65 -10.01
CA LEU A 7 16.44 5.23 -8.61
C LEU A 7 15.31 5.74 -7.72
N THR A 8 14.79 6.93 -7.99
CA THR A 8 13.68 7.54 -7.24
C THR A 8 12.37 6.80 -7.50
N GLU A 9 12.14 6.35 -8.73
CA GLU A 9 10.96 5.54 -9.10
C GLU A 9 11.01 4.12 -8.51
N GLN A 10 12.20 3.55 -8.33
CA GLN A 10 12.39 2.19 -7.82
C GLN A 10 12.45 2.12 -6.28
N LEU A 11 12.76 3.24 -5.63
CA LEU A 11 12.92 3.30 -4.17
C LEU A 11 11.68 2.80 -3.39
N PRO A 12 10.43 3.13 -3.76
CA PRO A 12 9.26 2.63 -3.05
C PRO A 12 9.14 1.11 -3.09
N VAL A 13 9.45 0.50 -4.25
CA VAL A 13 9.40 -0.96 -4.46
C VAL A 13 10.47 -1.64 -3.62
N LEU A 14 11.69 -1.10 -3.61
CA LEU A 14 12.81 -1.59 -2.79
C LEU A 14 12.46 -1.56 -1.29
N CYS A 15 11.87 -0.47 -0.81
CA CYS A 15 11.42 -0.37 0.59
C CYS A 15 10.36 -1.42 0.93
N SER A 16 9.39 -1.67 0.03
CA SER A 16 8.36 -2.68 0.25
C SER A 16 8.94 -4.10 0.36
N VAL A 17 9.94 -4.44 -0.47
CA VAL A 17 10.60 -5.76 -0.43
C VAL A 17 11.33 -5.98 0.90
N VAL A 18 12.15 -5.02 1.34
CA VAL A 18 12.90 -5.12 2.61
C VAL A 18 11.95 -5.26 3.81
N MET A 19 10.87 -4.48 3.82
CA MET A 19 9.87 -4.56 4.88
C MET A 19 9.18 -5.92 4.85
N LEU A 20 8.73 -6.40 3.68
CA LEU A 20 8.09 -7.70 3.55
C LEU A 20 8.97 -8.82 4.10
N GLU A 21 10.23 -8.91 3.67
CA GLU A 21 11.18 -9.93 4.14
C GLU A 21 11.40 -9.87 5.66
N THR A 22 11.57 -8.67 6.19
CA THR A 22 11.81 -8.46 7.62
C THR A 22 10.62 -8.90 8.46
N PHE A 23 9.41 -8.50 8.08
CA PHE A 23 8.20 -8.87 8.81
C PHE A 23 7.83 -10.34 8.63
N SER A 24 7.98 -10.89 7.43
CA SER A 24 7.80 -12.32 7.15
C SER A 24 8.68 -13.18 8.03
N THR A 25 9.97 -12.83 8.13
CA THR A 25 10.93 -13.54 8.99
C THR A 25 10.54 -13.43 10.46
N ALA A 26 10.20 -12.23 10.94
CA ALA A 26 9.84 -12.01 12.33
C ALA A 26 8.55 -12.74 12.75
N LEU A 27 7.60 -12.89 11.83
CA LEU A 27 6.33 -13.56 12.07
C LEU A 27 6.37 -15.06 11.77
N GLY A 28 7.46 -15.56 11.16
CA GLY A 28 7.57 -16.96 10.73
C GLY A 28 6.59 -17.32 9.63
N ILE A 29 6.27 -16.38 8.75
CA ILE A 29 5.36 -16.56 7.60
C ILE A 29 6.08 -16.34 6.29
N GLU A 30 5.58 -16.92 5.21
CA GLU A 30 5.98 -16.58 3.85
C GLU A 30 5.16 -15.36 3.40
N GLY A 31 5.82 -14.24 3.12
CA GLY A 31 5.15 -13.03 2.63
C GLY A 31 5.31 -12.90 1.14
N GLU A 32 4.22 -12.55 0.46
CA GLU A 32 4.21 -12.33 -0.98
C GLU A 32 3.59 -10.96 -1.29
N LEU A 33 4.08 -10.31 -2.35
CA LEU A 33 3.45 -9.11 -2.87
C LEU A 33 2.14 -9.50 -3.57
N GLY A 34 1.04 -9.35 -2.85
CA GLY A 34 -0.30 -9.59 -3.39
C GLY A 34 -0.83 -8.43 -4.22
N GLN A 35 -1.82 -8.74 -5.06
CA GLN A 35 -2.74 -7.75 -5.63
C GLN A 35 -4.08 -7.85 -4.91
N LEU A 36 -4.76 -6.72 -4.75
CA LEU A 36 -6.12 -6.71 -4.21
C LEU A 36 -7.04 -7.53 -5.12
N SER A 37 -7.87 -8.38 -4.52
CA SER A 37 -8.96 -9.05 -5.20
C SER A 37 -10.01 -8.05 -5.70
N LYS A 38 -10.82 -8.46 -6.69
CA LYS A 38 -11.92 -7.63 -7.18
C LYS A 38 -12.88 -7.20 -6.05
N LYS A 39 -13.11 -8.07 -5.07
CA LYS A 39 -13.96 -7.79 -3.93
C LYS A 39 -13.35 -6.69 -3.04
N GLU A 40 -12.07 -6.82 -2.71
CA GLU A 40 -11.36 -5.81 -1.90
C GLU A 40 -11.28 -4.46 -2.61
N VAL A 41 -11.08 -4.44 -3.94
CA VAL A 41 -11.12 -3.20 -4.73
C VAL A 41 -12.50 -2.54 -4.64
N VAL A 42 -13.58 -3.31 -4.78
CA VAL A 42 -14.95 -2.78 -4.65
C VAL A 42 -15.18 -2.21 -3.25
N GLU A 43 -14.78 -2.93 -2.20
CA GLU A 43 -14.94 -2.49 -0.81
C GLU A 43 -14.11 -1.23 -0.52
N ALA A 44 -12.83 -1.21 -0.93
CA ALA A 44 -11.96 -0.05 -0.80
C ALA A 44 -12.54 1.18 -1.54
N THR A 45 -13.09 0.98 -2.73
CA THR A 45 -13.74 2.05 -3.52
C THR A 45 -14.98 2.60 -2.80
N GLN A 46 -15.82 1.72 -2.26
CA GLN A 46 -17.01 2.16 -1.51
C GLN A 46 -16.62 2.93 -0.25
N LEU A 47 -15.58 2.48 0.47
CA LEU A 47 -15.07 3.20 1.64
C LEU A 47 -14.46 4.55 1.27
N ALA A 48 -13.72 4.63 0.16
CA ALA A 48 -13.21 5.91 -0.33
C ALA A 48 -14.36 6.90 -0.57
N VAL A 49 -15.37 6.50 -1.35
CA VAL A 49 -16.49 7.38 -1.73
C VAL A 49 -17.36 7.79 -0.54
N LYS A 50 -17.71 6.84 0.35
CA LYS A 50 -18.69 7.09 1.41
C LYS A 50 -18.08 7.66 2.69
N LYS A 51 -16.75 7.63 2.81
CA LYS A 51 -16.08 7.87 4.08
C LYS A 51 -14.79 8.66 3.90
N TYR A 52 -13.75 8.09 3.31
CA TYR A 52 -12.42 8.72 3.31
C TYR A 52 -12.32 9.98 2.43
N SER A 53 -13.21 10.13 1.46
CA SER A 53 -13.33 11.36 0.65
C SER A 53 -14.29 12.40 1.25
N CYS A 54 -14.87 12.14 2.42
CA CYS A 54 -15.83 13.04 3.06
C CYS A 54 -15.18 13.83 4.19
N ASP A 55 -15.28 15.16 4.14
CA ASP A 55 -14.78 16.05 5.20
C ASP A 55 -15.42 15.77 6.56
N SER A 56 -16.70 15.38 6.59
CA SER A 56 -17.39 15.01 7.82
C SER A 56 -16.72 13.85 8.55
N TRP A 57 -16.15 12.90 7.81
CA TRP A 57 -15.39 11.80 8.37
C TRP A 57 -13.98 12.24 8.80
N ASN A 58 -13.29 13.00 7.95
CA ASN A 58 -11.89 13.37 8.18
C ASN A 58 -11.70 14.44 9.27
N PHE A 59 -12.68 15.30 9.51
CA PHE A 59 -12.57 16.43 10.44
C PHE A 59 -13.39 16.28 11.72
N LEU A 60 -13.88 15.08 12.05
CA LEU A 60 -14.60 14.75 13.30
C LEU A 60 -15.60 15.86 13.69
N ARG A 61 -16.44 16.29 12.75
CA ARG A 61 -17.56 17.19 13.05
C ARG A 61 -18.80 16.39 13.38
#